data_AF-A0A1M6P5S0-F1
#
_entry.id   AF-A0A1M6P5S0-F1
#
_cell.length_a   1.000
_cell.length_b   1.000
_cell.length_c   1.000
_cell.angle_alpha   90.00
_cell.angle_beta   90.00
_cell.angle_gamma   90.00
#
_symmetry.space_group_name_H-M   'P 1'
#
loop_
_entity.id
_entity.type
_entity.pdbx_description
1 polymer ?
#
loop_
_entity_poly.entity_id
_entity_poly.type
_entity_poly.pdbx_seq_one_letter_code
_entity_poly.pdbx_strand_id
1 'polypeptide(L)'
;MFLFYRNILDNKKSFILILAITCSIFLIGVSLYFIKRDFFYLTLINPLFSFVVYSGIFSIFNKKLKRGPVDTAFNWSLGLFYDHLFNILYIVLGILTPMLISLFLVDILKN
;
A
#
# COMPACT_ATOMS: atom_id res chain seq x y z
N MET A 1 1.08 -6.21 14.48
CA MET A 1 1.43 -6.72 13.12
C MET A 1 2.00 -5.62 12.21
N PHE A 2 1.60 -4.35 12.38
CA PHE A 2 2.11 -3.19 11.61
C PHE A 2 3.60 -2.86 11.82
N LEU A 3 4.15 -3.04 13.03
CA LEU A 3 5.57 -2.75 13.34
C LEU A 3 6.59 -3.59 12.54
N PHE A 4 6.30 -4.86 12.29
CA PHE A 4 7.27 -5.77 11.65
C PHE A 4 7.48 -5.45 10.16
N TYR A 5 6.41 -5.04 9.46
CA TYR A 5 6.49 -4.62 8.07
C TYR A 5 7.16 -3.25 7.91
N ARG A 6 7.08 -2.41 8.95
CA ARG A 6 7.50 -1.01 8.88
C ARG A 6 8.99 -0.78 9.12
N ASN A 7 9.61 -1.53 10.01
CA ASN A 7 11.08 -1.54 10.15
C ASN A 7 11.78 -1.97 8.86
N ILE A 8 11.11 -2.81 8.05
CA ILE A 8 11.58 -3.20 6.72
C ILE A 8 11.38 -2.02 5.76
N LEU A 9 10.23 -1.36 5.75
CA LEU A 9 9.98 -0.21 4.87
C LEU A 9 10.87 1.02 5.14
N ASP A 10 11.27 1.24 6.39
CA ASP A 10 12.09 2.40 6.79
C ASP A 10 13.58 2.23 6.41
N ASN A 11 14.01 1.03 6.01
CA ASN A 11 15.38 0.77 5.57
C ASN A 11 15.50 0.94 4.04
N LYS A 12 16.33 1.89 3.57
CA LYS A 12 16.50 2.20 2.14
C LYS A 12 16.82 0.98 1.26
N LYS A 13 17.58 0.00 1.78
CA LYS A 13 17.88 -1.25 1.04
C LYS A 13 16.65 -2.12 0.86
N SER A 14 15.78 -2.14 1.87
CA SER A 14 14.54 -2.90 1.85
C SER A 14 13.46 -2.23 1.00
N PHE A 15 13.49 -0.89 0.85
CA PHE A 15 12.62 -0.17 -0.08
C PHE A 15 12.75 -0.67 -1.52
N ILE A 16 13.98 -0.75 -2.06
CA ILE A 16 14.24 -1.21 -3.42
C ILE A 16 13.78 -2.66 -3.59
N LEU A 17 14.01 -3.49 -2.57
CA LEU A 17 13.59 -4.89 -2.57
C LEU A 17 12.06 -5.04 -2.60
N ILE A 18 11.33 -4.27 -1.78
CA ILE A 18 9.86 -4.28 -1.79
C ILE A 18 9.32 -3.78 -3.13
N LEU A 19 9.91 -2.71 -3.68
CA LEU A 19 9.53 -2.21 -5.01
C LEU A 19 9.75 -3.28 -6.08
N ALA A 20 10.90 -3.95 -6.08
CA ALA A 20 11.20 -5.01 -7.04
C ALA A 20 10.20 -6.18 -6.92
N ILE A 21 9.87 -6.60 -5.70
CA ILE A 21 8.90 -7.67 -5.46
C ILE A 21 7.50 -7.26 -5.94
N THR A 22 7.02 -6.09 -5.54
CA THR A 22 5.68 -5.61 -5.90
C THR A 22 5.54 -5.35 -7.41
N CYS A 23 6.57 -4.83 -8.07
CA CYS A 23 6.62 -4.72 -9.52
C CYS A 23 6.61 -6.10 -10.21
N SER A 24 7.36 -7.07 -9.67
CA SER A 24 7.36 -8.44 -10.23
C SER A 24 5.98 -9.09 -10.12
N ILE A 25 5.30 -8.94 -8.99
CA ILE A 25 3.92 -9.41 -8.78
C ILE A 25 2.97 -8.77 -9.80
N PHE A 26 3.08 -7.46 -10.00
CA PHE A 26 2.28 -6.74 -10.99
C PHE A 26 2.50 -7.28 -12.42
N LEU A 27 3.77 -7.46 -12.84
CA LEU A 27 4.11 -7.99 -14.17
C LEU A 27 3.61 -9.43 -14.37
N ILE A 28 3.68 -10.27 -13.34
CA ILE A 28 3.11 -11.62 -13.35
C ILE A 28 1.59 -11.54 -13.53
N GLY A 29 0.90 -10.67 -12.79
CA GLY A 29 -0.54 -10.49 -12.93
C GLY A 29 -0.98 -10.03 -14.32
N VAL A 30 -0.28 -9.05 -14.89
CA VAL A 30 -0.53 -8.60 -16.27
C VAL A 30 -0.30 -9.73 -17.28
N SER A 31 0.78 -10.49 -17.11
CA SER A 31 1.10 -11.62 -17.99
C SER A 31 0.05 -12.73 -17.92
N LEU A 32 -0.39 -13.09 -16.71
CA LEU A 32 -1.46 -14.07 -16.50
C LEU A 32 -2.80 -13.60 -17.06
N TYR A 33 -3.12 -12.31 -16.93
CA TYR A 33 -4.31 -11.73 -17.55
C TYR A 33 -4.32 -11.92 -19.07
N PHE A 34 -3.21 -11.68 -19.77
CA PHE A 34 -3.16 -11.87 -21.22
C PHE A 34 -3.28 -13.35 -21.64
N ILE A 35 -2.81 -14.29 -20.81
CA ILE A 35 -2.86 -15.74 -21.08
C ILE A 35 -4.24 -16.31 -20.80
N LYS A 36 -4.82 -15.99 -19.63
CA LYS A 36 -6.03 -16.64 -19.10
C LYS A 36 -7.30 -15.79 -19.28
N ARG A 37 -7.15 -14.50 -19.59
CA ARG A 37 -8.24 -13.51 -19.71
C ARG A 37 -9.13 -13.43 -18.47
N ASP A 38 -8.60 -13.79 -17.30
CA ASP A 38 -9.29 -13.65 -16.03
C ASP A 38 -8.91 -12.31 -15.38
N PHE A 39 -9.92 -11.47 -15.16
CA PHE A 39 -9.78 -10.15 -14.56
C PHE A 39 -9.30 -10.20 -13.11
N PHE A 40 -9.43 -11.34 -12.42
CA PHE A 40 -8.88 -11.50 -11.08
C PHE A 40 -7.37 -11.26 -11.02
N TYR A 41 -6.63 -11.57 -12.09
CA TYR A 41 -5.18 -11.33 -12.14
C TYR A 41 -4.81 -9.84 -12.14
N LEU A 42 -5.73 -8.94 -12.52
CA LEU A 42 -5.49 -7.50 -12.44
C LEU A 42 -5.41 -6.99 -10.99
N THR A 43 -6.01 -7.71 -10.02
CA THR A 43 -5.94 -7.37 -8.59
C THR A 43 -4.51 -7.42 -8.02
N LEU A 44 -3.57 -8.07 -8.72
CA LEU A 44 -2.15 -8.12 -8.36
C LEU A 44 -1.44 -6.77 -8.50
N ILE A 45 -2.11 -5.73 -9.01
CA ILE A 45 -1.64 -4.34 -8.91
C ILE A 45 -1.73 -3.78 -7.48
N ASN A 46 -2.59 -4.34 -6.62
CA ASN A 46 -2.88 -3.79 -5.30
C ASN A 46 -1.65 -3.65 -4.38
N PRO A 47 -0.74 -4.65 -4.29
CA PRO A 47 0.48 -4.50 -3.50
C PRO A 47 1.36 -3.33 -3.96
N LEU A 48 1.51 -3.15 -5.27
CA LEU A 48 2.29 -2.05 -5.85
C LEU A 48 1.63 -0.70 -5.57
N PHE A 49 0.31 -0.60 -5.77
CA PHE A 49 -0.45 0.60 -5.46
C PHE A 49 -0.34 0.98 -3.97
N SER A 50 -0.55 0.01 -3.08
CA SER A 50 -0.43 0.20 -1.63
C SER A 50 0.96 0.69 -1.24
N PHE A 51 2.01 0.11 -1.83
CA PHE A 51 3.39 0.53 -1.59
C PHE A 51 3.65 1.98 -2.04
N VAL A 52 3.18 2.38 -3.22
CA VAL A 52 3.33 3.75 -3.72
C VAL A 52 2.60 4.74 -2.82
N VAL A 53 1.37 4.44 -2.42
CA VAL A 53 0.58 5.28 -1.51
C VAL A 53 1.27 5.40 -0.15
N TYR A 54 1.70 4.29 0.44
CA TYR A 54 2.45 4.29 1.70
C TYR A 54 3.68 5.21 1.59
N SER A 55 4.48 5.03 0.53
CA SER A 55 5.72 5.78 0.32
C SER A 55 5.47 7.28 0.19
N GLY A 56 4.41 7.67 -0.53
CA GLY A 56 3.99 9.06 -0.68
C GLY A 56 3.57 9.70 0.65
N ILE A 57 2.63 9.06 1.36
CA ILE A 57 2.14 9.57 2.65
C ILE A 57 3.28 9.60 3.68
N PHE A 58 4.14 8.58 3.70
CA PHE A 58 5.29 8.49 4.60
C PHE A 58 6.29 9.61 4.34
N SER A 59 6.59 9.90 3.07
CA SER A 59 7.48 11.01 2.72
C SER A 59 6.93 12.36 3.20
N ILE A 60 5.61 12.58 3.07
CA ILE A 60 4.96 13.81 3.54
C ILE A 60 5.02 13.90 5.08
N PHE A 61 4.69 12.80 5.76
CA PHE A 61 4.73 12.72 7.21
C PHE A 61 6.13 13.00 7.76
N ASN A 62 7.14 12.33 7.22
CA ASN A 62 8.52 12.47 7.68
C ASN A 62 9.07 13.88 7.42
N LYS A 63 8.72 14.50 6.28
CA LYS A 63 9.09 15.90 5.99
C LYS A 63 8.48 16.87 7.02
N LYS A 64 7.24 16.63 7.46
CA LYS A 64 6.53 17.53 8.38
C LYS A 64 6.96 17.36 9.84
N LEU A 65 7.10 16.11 10.29
CA LEU A 65 7.28 15.79 11.71
C LEU A 65 8.70 15.35 12.07
N LYS A 66 9.59 15.19 11.08
CA LYS A 66 10.99 14.76 11.23
C LYS A 66 11.16 13.45 12.02
N ARG A 67 10.11 12.63 12.05
CA ARG A 67 10.08 11.30 12.63
C ARG A 67 9.17 10.39 11.81
N GLY A 68 9.34 9.08 11.95
CA GLY A 68 8.37 8.12 11.43
C GLY A 68 7.05 8.18 12.23
N PRO A 69 5.92 7.77 11.62
CA PRO A 69 4.69 7.55 12.37
C PRO A 69 4.88 6.51 13.49
N VAL A 70 3.94 6.35 14.39
CA VAL A 70 3.93 5.30 15.42
C VAL A 70 2.68 4.44 15.21
N ASP A 71 2.75 3.16 15.57
CA ASP A 71 1.56 2.32 15.56
C ASP A 71 0.62 2.79 16.69
N THR A 72 -0.60 3.17 16.32
CA THR A 72 -1.59 3.72 17.23
C THR A 72 -2.81 2.82 17.40
N ALA A 73 -2.80 1.59 16.89
CA ALA A 73 -3.94 0.68 16.94
C ALA A 73 -4.47 0.44 18.38
N PHE A 74 -3.59 0.51 19.38
CA PHE A 74 -3.93 0.29 20.79
C PHE A 74 -3.50 1.45 21.71
N ASN A 75 -3.09 2.59 21.16
CA ASN A 75 -2.61 3.74 21.93
C ASN A 75 -3.35 5.00 21.52
N TRP A 76 -4.18 5.52 22.43
CA TRP A 76 -5.05 6.70 22.23
C TRP A 76 -4.51 7.96 22.90
N SER A 77 -3.20 8.02 23.18
CA SER A 77 -2.61 9.21 23.78
C SER A 77 -2.77 10.44 22.87
N LEU A 78 -3.12 11.58 23.49
CA LEU A 78 -3.45 12.84 22.79
C LEU A 78 -2.32 13.38 21.90
N GLY A 79 -1.06 12.98 22.15
CA GLY A 79 0.11 13.39 21.36
C GLY A 79 0.27 12.68 20.01
N LEU A 80 -0.56 11.68 19.71
CA LEU A 80 -0.41 10.81 18.52
C LEU A 80 -1.40 11.13 17.39
N PHE A 81 -2.06 12.28 17.42
CA PHE A 81 -3.08 12.65 16.44
C PHE A 81 -2.62 12.45 14.98
N TYR A 82 -1.41 12.92 14.63
CA TYR A 82 -0.89 12.77 13.28
C TYR A 82 -0.62 11.32 12.91
N ASP A 83 -0.22 10.48 13.86
CA ASP A 83 0.02 9.05 13.66
C ASP A 83 -1.28 8.30 13.37
N HIS A 84 -2.35 8.63 14.11
CA HIS A 84 -3.70 8.14 13.80
C HIS A 84 -4.14 8.58 12.40
N LEU A 85 -3.95 9.86 12.06
CA LEU A 85 -4.30 10.37 10.74
C LEU A 85 -3.52 9.65 9.63
N PHE A 86 -2.23 9.41 9.82
CA PHE A 86 -1.40 8.62 8.91
C PHE A 86 -1.97 7.21 8.70
N ASN A 87 -2.26 6.51 9.79
CA ASN A 87 -2.78 5.14 9.74
C ASN A 87 -4.14 5.09 9.03
N ILE A 88 -5.05 6.02 9.34
CA ILE A 88 -6.37 6.13 8.69
C ILE A 88 -6.20 6.40 7.19
N LEU A 89 -5.37 7.38 6.82
CA LEU A 89 -5.13 7.70 5.41
C LEU A 89 -4.54 6.52 4.65
N TYR A 90 -3.60 5.79 5.26
CA TYR A 90 -3.02 4.61 4.63
C TYR A 90 -4.02 3.47 4.48
N ILE A 91 -4.89 3.22 5.46
CA ILE A 91 -5.95 2.21 5.34
C ILE A 91 -6.92 2.59 4.22
N VAL A 92 -7.39 3.84 4.20
CA VAL A 92 -8.37 4.29 3.20
C VAL A 92 -7.74 4.28 1.81
N LEU A 93 -6.62 4.96 1.61
CA LEU A 93 -6.01 5.15 0.29
C LEU A 93 -5.18 3.96 -0.16
N GLY A 94 -4.46 3.32 0.75
CA GLY A 94 -3.52 2.24 0.44
C GLY A 94 -4.14 0.85 0.43
N ILE A 95 -5.33 0.67 1.00
CA ILE A 95 -6.01 -0.64 1.07
C ILE A 95 -7.41 -0.57 0.46
N LEU A 96 -8.30 0.28 0.98
CA LEU A 96 -9.69 0.31 0.53
C LEU A 96 -9.82 0.81 -0.92
N THR A 97 -9.13 1.90 -1.28
CA THR A 97 -9.17 2.45 -2.64
C THR A 97 -8.72 1.44 -3.71
N PRO A 98 -7.54 0.79 -3.64
CA PRO A 98 -7.13 -0.17 -4.67
C PRO A 98 -8.03 -1.41 -4.73
N MET A 99 -8.58 -1.87 -3.60
CA MET A 99 -9.57 -2.95 -3.60
C MET A 99 -10.84 -2.55 -4.36
N LEU A 100 -11.39 -1.37 -4.08
CA LEU A 100 -12.58 -0.87 -4.78
C LEU A 100 -12.31 -0.67 -6.28
N ILE A 101 -11.19 -0.06 -6.65
CA ILE A 101 -10.79 0.11 -8.06
C ILE A 101 -10.71 -1.24 -8.76
N SER A 102 -10.09 -2.24 -8.12
CA SER A 102 -9.99 -3.58 -8.69
C SER A 102 -11.35 -4.23 -8.91
N LEU A 103 -12.27 -4.11 -7.94
CA LEU A 103 -13.63 -4.63 -8.06
C LEU A 103 -14.38 -3.95 -9.22
N PHE A 104 -14.33 -2.62 -9.29
CA PHE A 104 -14.95 -1.87 -10.38
C PHE A 104 -14.36 -2.23 -11.75
N LEU A 105 -13.04 -2.41 -11.85
CA LEU A 105 -12.40 -2.84 -13.10
C LEU A 105 -12.86 -4.24 -13.51
N VAL A 106 -12.94 -5.17 -12.57
CA VAL A 106 -13.45 -6.53 -12.85
C VAL A 106 -14.89 -6.47 -13.35
N ASP A 107 -15.75 -5.65 -12.74
CA ASP A 107 -17.15 -5.52 -13.14
C ASP A 107 -17.32 -4.83 -14.49
N ILE A 108 -16.56 -3.77 -14.77
CA ILE A 108 -16.58 -3.06 -16.06
C ILE A 108 -16.11 -3.96 -17.18
N LEU A 109 -15.05 -4.74 -16.97
CA LEU A 109 -14.45 -5.55 -18.03
C LEU A 109 -15.17 -6.89 -18.25
N LYS A 110 -16.01 -7.32 -17.31
CA LYS A 110 -16.90 -8.48 -17.47
C LYS A 110 -18.15 -8.19 -18.30
N ASN A 111 -18.59 -6.92 -18.36
CA ASN A 111 -19.72 -6.46 -19.16
C ASN A 111 -19.28 -6.09 -20.58
#